data_AF-A0A5E4Y5M5-F1
#
_entry.id   AF-A0A5E4Y5M5-F1
#
_cell.length_a   1.000
_cell.length_b   1.000
_cell.length_c   1.000
_cell.angle_alpha   90.00
_cell.angle_beta   90.00
_cell.angle_gamma   90.00
#
_symmetry.space_group_name_H-M   'P 1'
#
loop_
_entity.id
_entity.type
_entity.pdbx_description
1 polymer ?
#
loop_
_entity_poly.entity_id
_entity_poly.type
_entity_poly.pdbx_seq_one_letter_code
_entity_poly.pdbx_strand_id
1 'polypeptide(L)'
;MTVKVDDSAHAATRIDKWLWAARFFKTRSLATQAVDRGRVLCNEVRVKPARDVRPGDILSVDNGSTRWEVRIKAIAEVRGSAPIAQSLYEETEASIRARAEESERRQLFQEPAAQMHGRPTKRDRRRIGGLGD
;
A
#
# COMPACT_ATOMS: atom_id res chain seq x y z
N MET A 1 17.13 4.07 -18.66
CA MET A 1 15.89 4.59 -19.26
C MET A 1 15.27 5.55 -18.27
N THR A 2 15.31 6.86 -18.56
CA THR A 2 14.82 7.91 -17.65
C THR A 2 13.29 7.90 -17.63
N VAL A 3 12.68 7.81 -16.45
CA VAL A 3 11.23 7.92 -16.29
C VAL A 3 10.85 9.39 -16.47
N LYS A 4 9.94 9.68 -17.41
CA LYS A 4 9.38 11.02 -17.56
C LYS A 4 8.32 11.25 -16.48
N VAL A 5 8.51 12.30 -15.70
CA VAL A 5 7.60 12.79 -14.66
C VAL A 5 7.11 14.16 -15.12
N ASP A 6 5.79 14.34 -15.17
CA ASP A 6 5.14 15.57 -15.62
C ASP A 6 4.23 16.11 -14.51
N ASP A 7 4.56 17.27 -13.96
CA ASP A 7 3.83 17.97 -12.90
C ASP A 7 2.94 19.11 -13.45
N SER A 8 2.85 19.26 -14.77
CA SER A 8 2.03 20.28 -15.41
C SER A 8 0.54 20.07 -15.11
N ALA A 9 -0.22 21.16 -15.01
CA ALA A 9 -1.67 21.09 -14.77
C ALA A 9 -2.48 20.36 -15.87
N HIS A 10 -1.89 20.22 -17.07
CA HIS A 10 -2.47 19.48 -18.20
C HIS A 10 -2.07 18.00 -18.23
N ALA A 11 -1.13 17.58 -17.39
CA ALA A 11 -0.73 16.19 -17.30
C ALA A 11 -1.89 15.34 -16.78
N ALA A 12 -2.16 14.24 -17.46
CA ALA A 12 -3.23 13.34 -17.09
C ALA A 12 -2.86 11.90 -17.43
N THR A 13 -3.30 10.95 -16.61
CA THR A 13 -3.25 9.54 -16.96
C THR A 13 -4.34 8.78 -16.23
N ARG A 14 -4.65 7.57 -16.70
CA ARG A 14 -5.64 6.71 -16.05
C ARG A 14 -5.23 6.38 -14.62
N ILE A 15 -6.20 6.42 -13.70
CA ILE A 15 -5.98 6.11 -12.29
C ILE A 15 -5.33 4.73 -12.09
N ASP A 16 -5.74 3.72 -12.85
CA ASP A 16 -5.14 2.37 -12.76
C ASP A 16 -3.65 2.33 -13.14
N LYS A 17 -3.25 3.12 -14.13
CA LYS A 17 -1.86 3.26 -14.61
C LYS A 17 -1.04 4.06 -13.59
N TRP A 18 -1.60 5.16 -13.08
CA TRP A 18 -0.94 6.00 -12.08
C TRP A 18 -0.66 5.24 -10.78
N LEU A 19 -1.65 4.50 -10.25
CA LEU A 19 -1.50 3.72 -9.02
C LEU A 19 -0.40 2.65 -9.12
N TRP A 20 -0.25 2.04 -10.29
CA TRP A 20 0.83 1.10 -10.57
C TRP A 20 2.20 1.79 -10.69
N ALA A 21 2.26 2.95 -11.37
CA ALA A 21 3.49 3.74 -11.48
C ALA A 21 3.97 4.25 -10.11
N ALA A 22 3.04 4.71 -9.26
CA ALA A 22 3.26 5.12 -7.87
C ALA A 22 3.51 3.96 -6.89
N ARG A 23 3.51 2.71 -7.38
CA ARG A 23 3.83 1.48 -6.61
C ARG A 23 2.86 1.14 -5.48
N PHE A 24 1.64 1.69 -5.46
CA PHE A 24 0.59 1.24 -4.53
C PHE A 24 0.17 -0.21 -4.78
N PHE A 25 0.27 -0.67 -6.04
CA PHE A 25 -0.03 -2.04 -6.43
C PHE A 25 1.12 -2.68 -7.23
N LYS A 26 1.31 -3.98 -7.04
CA LYS A 26 2.39 -4.74 -7.71
C LYS A 26 2.20 -4.81 -9.23
N THR A 27 0.95 -4.84 -9.71
CA THR A 27 0.61 -4.91 -11.14
C THR A 27 -0.53 -3.95 -11.44
N ARG A 28 -0.64 -3.51 -12.70
CA ARG A 28 -1.75 -2.67 -13.15
C ARG A 28 -3.10 -3.35 -12.97
N SER A 29 -3.19 -4.66 -13.24
CA SER A 29 -4.44 -5.42 -13.05
C SER A 29 -4.93 -5.43 -11.60
N LEU A 30 -4.02 -5.41 -10.61
CA LEU A 30 -4.40 -5.27 -9.20
C LEU A 30 -4.93 -3.87 -8.89
N ALA A 31 -4.35 -2.83 -9.49
CA ALA A 31 -4.85 -1.46 -9.37
C ALA A 31 -6.26 -1.34 -9.98
N THR A 32 -6.47 -1.88 -11.18
CA THR A 32 -7.80 -1.94 -11.83
C THR A 32 -8.82 -2.62 -10.93
N GLN A 33 -8.52 -3.81 -10.39
CA GLN A 33 -9.41 -4.53 -9.47
C GLN A 33 -9.68 -3.77 -8.16
N ALA A 34 -8.70 -3.02 -7.65
CA ALA A 34 -8.89 -2.21 -6.45
C ALA A 34 -9.86 -1.06 -6.71
N VAL A 35 -9.70 -0.37 -7.83
CA VAL A 35 -10.62 0.71 -8.25
C VAL A 35 -12.03 0.16 -8.48
N ASP A 36 -12.18 -0.94 -9.23
CA ASP A 36 -13.50 -1.55 -9.49
C ASP A 36 -14.23 -1.99 -8.22
N ARG A 37 -13.48 -2.48 -7.22
CA ARG A 37 -14.05 -2.88 -5.92
C ARG A 37 -14.33 -1.70 -4.98
N GLY A 38 -14.07 -0.46 -5.41
CA GLY A 38 -14.26 0.73 -4.59
C GLY A 38 -13.25 0.87 -3.45
N ARG A 39 -12.08 0.22 -3.56
CA ARG A 39 -10.95 0.40 -2.62
C ARG A 39 -10.10 1.62 -2.96
N VAL A 40 -10.40 2.27 -4.07
CA VAL A 40 -9.80 3.54 -4.45
C VAL A 40 -10.90 4.55 -4.72
N LEU A 41 -10.77 5.73 -4.11
CA LEU A 41 -11.60 6.91 -4.35
C LEU A 41 -10.73 8.01 -4.95
N CYS A 42 -11.30 8.82 -5.82
CA CYS A 42 -10.68 10.04 -6.33
C CYS A 42 -11.58 11.22 -5.96
N ASN A 43 -11.02 12.18 -5.23
CA ASN A 43 -11.74 13.32 -4.65
C ASN A 43 -13.00 12.84 -3.93
N GLU A 44 -12.83 11.85 -3.04
CA GLU A 44 -13.89 11.22 -2.23
C GLU A 44 -14.99 10.47 -3.01
N VAL A 45 -14.86 10.35 -4.33
CA VAL A 45 -15.85 9.71 -5.21
C VAL A 45 -15.33 8.40 -5.80
N ARG A 46 -16.22 7.41 -5.94
CA ARG A 46 -15.92 6.17 -6.68
C ARG A 46 -15.77 6.44 -8.17
N VAL A 47 -14.69 5.95 -8.75
CA VAL A 47 -14.37 6.15 -10.16
C VAL A 47 -14.16 4.83 -10.89
N LYS A 48 -14.25 4.86 -12.22
CA LYS A 48 -13.86 3.72 -13.07
C LYS A 48 -12.33 3.67 -13.20
N PRO A 49 -11.71 2.50 -13.40
CA PRO A 49 -10.25 2.36 -13.60
C PRO A 49 -9.70 3.21 -14.76
N ALA A 50 -10.55 3.52 -15.74
CA ALA A 50 -10.22 4.32 -16.90
C ALA A 50 -10.29 5.83 -16.69
N ARG A 51 -10.74 6.30 -15.52
CA ARG A 51 -10.82 7.72 -15.22
C ARG A 51 -9.42 8.32 -15.18
N ASP A 52 -9.23 9.44 -15.86
CA ASP A 52 -8.00 10.21 -15.77
C ASP A 52 -7.89 10.94 -14.43
N VAL A 53 -6.68 10.99 -13.90
CA VAL A 53 -6.26 11.75 -12.72
C VAL A 53 -5.15 12.72 -13.08
N ARG A 54 -5.04 13.81 -12.32
CA ARG A 54 -4.16 14.94 -12.58
C ARG A 54 -3.42 15.37 -11.32
N PRO A 55 -2.31 16.12 -11.44
CA PRO A 55 -1.72 16.81 -10.30
C PRO A 55 -2.78 17.66 -9.57
N GLY A 56 -2.81 17.56 -8.24
CA GLY A 56 -3.79 18.20 -7.36
C GLY A 56 -4.94 17.30 -6.92
N ASP A 57 -5.27 16.22 -7.64
CA ASP A 57 -6.30 15.28 -7.20
C ASP A 57 -5.92 14.58 -5.89
N ILE A 58 -6.91 14.32 -5.05
CA ILE A 58 -6.77 13.56 -3.80
C ILE A 58 -7.24 12.12 -4.04
N LEU A 59 -6.39 11.16 -3.73
CA LEU A 59 -6.72 9.73 -3.81
C LEU A 59 -6.75 9.11 -2.42
N SER A 60 -7.85 8.45 -2.09
CA SER A 60 -7.91 7.51 -0.97
C SER A 60 -7.66 6.10 -1.51
N VAL A 61 -6.63 5.41 -1.02
CA VAL A 61 -6.17 4.11 -1.54
C VAL A 61 -6.11 3.09 -0.40
N ASP A 62 -6.89 2.02 -0.51
CA ASP A 62 -6.73 0.81 0.30
C ASP A 62 -6.03 -0.28 -0.54
N ASN A 63 -4.76 -0.55 -0.25
CA ASN A 63 -3.97 -1.56 -0.95
C ASN A 63 -4.07 -2.96 -0.33
N GLY A 64 -4.90 -3.13 0.71
CA GLY A 64 -5.10 -4.38 1.45
C GLY A 64 -4.21 -4.57 2.67
N SER A 65 -3.10 -3.84 2.79
CA SER A 65 -2.26 -3.84 4.00
C SER A 65 -2.36 -2.55 4.79
N THR A 66 -2.58 -1.44 4.09
CA THR A 66 -2.55 -0.09 4.64
C THR A 66 -3.47 0.81 3.83
N ARG A 67 -4.15 1.74 4.51
CA ARG A 67 -4.93 2.80 3.87
C ARG A 67 -4.10 4.07 3.77
N TRP A 68 -4.23 4.75 2.64
CA TRP A 68 -3.51 5.96 2.31
C TRP A 68 -4.48 7.03 1.84
N GLU A 69 -4.18 8.28 2.15
CA GLU A 69 -4.75 9.44 1.47
C GLU A 69 -3.60 10.29 0.95
N VAL A 70 -3.58 10.50 -0.37
CA VAL A 70 -2.46 11.17 -1.04
C VAL A 70 -2.95 12.19 -2.04
N ARG A 71 -2.25 13.32 -2.11
CA ARG A 71 -2.36 14.29 -3.20
C ARG A 71 -1.42 13.89 -4.32
N ILE A 72 -1.92 13.87 -5.55
CA ILE A 72 -1.07 13.67 -6.73
C ILE A 72 -0.23 14.94 -6.94
N LYS A 73 1.09 14.78 -7.01
CA LYS A 73 2.03 15.86 -7.35
C LYS A 73 2.42 15.85 -8.82
N ALA A 74 2.54 14.66 -9.39
CA ALA A 74 2.96 14.51 -10.78
C ALA A 74 2.43 13.20 -11.40
N ILE A 75 2.44 13.17 -12.72
CA ILE A 75 2.06 12.03 -13.55
C ILE A 75 3.34 11.36 -14.07
N ALA A 76 3.40 10.04 -13.93
CA ALA A 76 4.37 9.22 -14.63
C ALA A 76 3.65 8.04 -15.30
N GLU A 77 3.98 7.80 -16.56
CA GLU A 77 3.37 6.72 -17.33
C GLU A 77 4.02 5.35 -17.11
N VAL A 78 5.23 5.35 -16.57
CA VAL A 78 6.07 4.16 -16.40
C VAL A 78 6.41 4.00 -14.92
N ARG A 79 6.37 2.77 -14.42
CA ARG A 79 6.78 2.44 -13.06
C ARG A 79 8.30 2.57 -12.91
N GLY A 80 8.73 3.58 -12.16
CA GLY A 80 10.12 3.84 -11.84
C GLY A 80 10.63 3.15 -10.56
N SER A 81 11.83 3.56 -10.15
CA SER A 81 12.43 3.22 -8.86
C SER A 81 11.59 3.75 -7.69
N ALA A 82 11.85 3.27 -6.48
CA ALA A 82 11.11 3.70 -5.29
C ALA A 82 11.15 5.23 -5.07
N PRO A 83 12.30 5.93 -5.21
CA PRO A 83 12.34 7.39 -5.05
C PRO A 83 11.47 8.14 -6.08
N ILE A 84 11.48 7.70 -7.34
CA ILE A 84 10.65 8.31 -8.40
C ILE A 84 9.16 8.10 -8.13
N ALA A 85 8.78 6.93 -7.61
CA ALA A 85 7.38 6.69 -7.25
C ALA A 85 6.91 7.55 -6.09
N GLN A 86 7.77 7.76 -5.08
CA GLN A 86 7.48 8.63 -3.94
C GLN A 86 7.34 10.09 -4.35
N SER A 87 8.07 10.55 -5.38
CA SER A 87 7.93 11.93 -5.85
C SER A 87 6.61 12.21 -6.58
N LEU A 88 5.82 11.17 -6.94
CA LEU A 88 4.54 11.35 -7.63
C LEU A 88 3.42 11.85 -6.73
N TYR A 89 3.57 11.74 -5.40
CA TYR A 89 2.51 12.06 -4.47
C TYR A 89 3.03 12.67 -3.17
N GLU A 90 2.12 13.27 -2.43
CA GLU A 90 2.31 13.72 -1.06
C GLU A 90 1.21 13.10 -0.21
N GLU A 91 1.59 12.39 0.84
CA GLU A 91 0.62 11.82 1.77
C GLU A 91 0.10 12.91 2.71
N THR A 92 -1.20 12.88 3.01
CA THR A 92 -1.79 13.85 3.95
C THR A 92 -1.36 13.55 5.38
N GLU A 93 -1.25 14.59 6.20
CA GLU A 93 -0.91 14.47 7.62
C GLU A 93 -1.91 13.56 8.38
N ALA A 94 -3.18 13.62 7.99
CA ALA A 94 -4.22 12.74 8.54
C ALA A 94 -3.94 11.27 8.24
N SER A 95 -3.54 10.95 7.00
CA SER A 95 -3.17 9.59 6.60
C SER A 95 -1.90 9.10 7.33
N ILE A 96 -0.88 9.95 7.44
CA ILE A 96 0.37 9.61 8.16
C ILE A 96 0.05 9.23 9.61
N ARG A 97 -0.73 10.06 10.31
CA ARG A 97 -1.13 9.80 11.70
C ARG A 97 -1.95 8.52 11.83
N ALA A 98 -2.96 8.31 10.98
CA ALA A 98 -3.78 7.11 11.01
C ALA A 98 -2.96 5.82 10.79
N ARG A 99 -1.95 5.86 9.90
CA ARG A 99 -1.04 4.73 9.70
C ARG A 99 -0.12 4.47 10.89
N ALA A 100 0.35 5.52 11.56
CA ALA A 100 1.17 5.39 12.76
C ALA A 100 0.37 4.69 13.87
N GLU A 101 -0.85 5.17 14.14
CA GLU A 101 -1.78 4.59 15.12
C GLU A 101 -2.11 3.12 14.79
N GLU A 102 -2.38 2.80 13.52
CA GLU A 102 -2.63 1.42 13.08
C GLU A 102 -1.39 0.52 13.25
N SER A 103 -0.19 1.06 13.01
CA SER A 103 1.06 0.33 13.20
C SER A 103 1.29 0.04 14.68
N GLU A 104 1.10 1.03 15.56
CA GLU A 104 1.22 0.88 17.01
C GLU A 104 0.21 -0.15 17.54
N ARG A 105 -1.05 -0.07 17.07
CA ARG A 105 -2.07 -1.06 17.41
C ARG A 105 -1.66 -2.46 16.98
N ARG A 106 -1.19 -2.63 15.74
CA ARG A 106 -0.71 -3.94 15.27
C ARG A 106 0.46 -4.47 16.07
N GLN A 107 1.36 -3.62 16.55
CA GLN A 107 2.47 -4.03 17.41
C GLN A 107 1.98 -4.48 18.80
N LEU A 108 1.05 -3.73 19.39
CA LEU A 108 0.53 -4.00 20.74
C LEU A 108 -0.36 -5.26 20.79
N PHE A 109 -1.11 -5.52 19.74
CA PHE A 109 -2.05 -6.65 19.63
C PHE A 109 -1.51 -7.85 18.83
N GLN A 110 -0.18 -7.94 18.62
CA GLN A 110 0.42 -9.19 18.14
C GLN A 110 0.09 -10.31 19.15
N GLU A 111 -0.81 -11.22 18.79
CA GLU A 111 -1.22 -12.32 19.65
C GLU A 111 0.00 -13.10 20.16
N PRO A 112 0.14 -13.33 21.48
CA PRO A 112 1.15 -14.23 22.04
C PRO A 112 1.14 -15.63 21.42
N ALA A 113 -0.01 -16.04 20.85
CA ALA A 113 -0.16 -17.30 20.14
C ALA A 113 0.70 -17.42 18.88
N ALA A 114 1.10 -16.30 18.24
CA ALA A 114 2.05 -16.31 17.13
C ALA A 114 3.50 -16.61 17.58
N GLN A 115 3.81 -16.40 18.86
CA GLN A 115 5.08 -16.78 19.49
C GLN A 115 5.07 -18.20 20.07
N MET A 116 3.93 -18.89 20.10
CA MET A 116 3.89 -20.32 20.39
C MET A 116 4.42 -21.10 19.19
N HIS A 117 5.74 -21.23 19.11
CA HIS A 117 6.40 -22.21 18.28
C HIS A 117 5.79 -23.59 18.55
N GLY A 118 5.36 -24.24 17.46
CA GLY A 118 4.56 -25.45 17.50
C GLY A 118 5.21 -26.67 18.14
N ARG A 119 4.46 -27.77 18.08
CA ARG A 119 4.74 -29.12 18.63
C ARG A 119 6.23 -29.38 18.94
N PRO A 120 6.58 -29.73 20.20
CA PRO A 120 7.96 -29.97 20.62
C PRO A 120 8.77 -30.81 19.65
N THR A 121 9.97 -30.34 19.31
CA THR A 121 10.86 -31.07 18.39
C THR A 121 11.26 -32.42 19.00
N LYS A 122 11.76 -33.37 18.19
CA LYS A 122 12.21 -34.68 18.68
C LYS A 122 13.31 -34.58 19.75
N ARG A 123 14.10 -33.50 19.72
CA ARG A 123 15.13 -33.20 20.72
C ARG A 123 14.52 -32.74 22.05
N ASP A 124 13.47 -31.92 22.00
CA ASP A 124 12.76 -31.43 23.19
C ASP A 124 11.98 -32.57 23.87
N ARG A 125 11.36 -33.45 23.09
CA ARG A 125 10.71 -34.68 23.62
C ARG A 125 11.68 -35.61 24.35
N ARG A 126 12.93 -35.73 23.89
CA ARG A 126 13.95 -36.54 24.58
C ARG A 126 14.44 -35.93 25.89
N ARG A 127 14.44 -34.59 26.02
CA ARG A 127 14.82 -33.91 27.27
C ARG A 127 13.75 -34.05 28.35
N ILE A 128 12.47 -34.10 27.96
CA ILE A 128 11.34 -34.20 28.90
C ILE A 128 11.15 -35.64 29.40
N GLY A 129 11.53 -36.66 28.62
CA GLY A 129 11.42 -38.08 29.02
C GLY A 129 12.50 -38.60 29.98
N GLY A 130 13.41 -37.74 30.46
CA GLY A 130 14.52 -38.13 31.36
C GLY A 130 14.38 -37.68 32.82
N LEU A 131 13.20 -37.20 33.22
CA LEU A 131 12.89 -36.75 34.60
C LEU A 131 11.88 -37.69 35.27
N GLY A 132 12.14 -38.99 35.20
CA GLY A 132 11.31 -40.02 35.81
C GLY A 132 11.92 -41.39 35.61
N ASP A 133 13.06 -41.61 36.27
CA ASP A 133 13.56 -42.85 36.90
C ASP A 133 15.01 -42.63 37.38
#